data_AF-A0A816D2I6-F1
#
_entry.id   AF-A0A816D2I6-F1
#
_cell.length_a   1.000
_cell.length_b   1.000
_cell.length_c   1.000
_cell.angle_alpha   90.00
_cell.angle_beta   90.00
_cell.angle_gamma   90.00
#
_symmetry.space_group_name_H-M   'P 1'
#
loop_
_entity.id
_entity.type
_entity.pdbx_description
1 polymer ?
#
loop_
_entity_poly.entity_id
_entity_poly.type
_entity_poly.pdbx_seq_one_letter_code
_entity_poly.pdbx_strand_id
1 'polypeptide(L)'
;MSGDQLNSSPPRQQRETTRFQTDSSRLTNNQNGSGADSDNRFPKYGDKQDEATSSRFATDPESLNALKSKTMVKEYVARSERDMELPVLRSLFIESFDDFYKLIEPKLQLRPDISLRDWLDETFNEMQEEMITKQCRVFLLTTGSAPSDIIGFMQIKEENNTNTVYVSQVAAHASLKRKGFGALLLRYLISVYPPGKTYTGLCRRANDPALQFYMKKWCYNYE
;
A
#
# COMPACT_ATOMS: atom_id res chain seq x y z
N MET A 1 -45.45 6.88 -23.68
CA MET A 1 -44.39 6.01 -23.14
C MET A 1 -43.06 6.54 -23.65
N SER A 2 -42.34 7.28 -22.81
CA SER A 2 -40.92 7.66 -22.90
C SER A 2 -40.59 8.43 -21.61
N GLY A 3 -39.45 8.19 -20.98
CA GLY A 3 -38.99 9.01 -19.86
C GLY A 3 -38.03 8.34 -18.89
N ASP A 4 -36.83 8.07 -19.40
CA ASP A 4 -35.50 8.20 -18.78
C ASP A 4 -35.18 7.87 -17.31
N GLN A 5 -34.08 7.13 -17.22
CA GLN A 5 -33.30 6.74 -16.05
C GLN A 5 -32.64 7.95 -15.36
N LEU A 6 -32.54 7.90 -14.03
CA LEU A 6 -31.52 8.64 -13.28
C LEU A 6 -30.73 7.65 -12.42
N ASN A 7 -29.66 7.13 -13.03
CA ASN A 7 -28.58 6.45 -12.34
C ASN A 7 -27.61 7.54 -11.86
N SER A 8 -27.63 7.87 -10.57
CA SER A 8 -26.72 8.87 -9.99
C SER A 8 -25.64 8.15 -9.17
N SER A 9 -24.47 7.97 -9.79
CA SER A 9 -23.26 7.57 -9.06
C SER A 9 -22.76 8.75 -8.21
N PRO A 10 -22.19 8.49 -7.02
CA PRO A 10 -21.69 9.55 -6.14
C PRO A 10 -20.44 10.24 -6.74
N PRO A 11 -20.19 11.51 -6.36
CA PRO A 11 -19.10 12.31 -6.93
C PRO A 11 -17.73 11.80 -6.50
N ARG A 12 -16.83 11.62 -7.48
CA ARG A 12 -15.40 11.37 -7.26
C ARG A 12 -14.77 12.53 -6.48
N GLN A 13 -14.46 12.32 -5.20
CA GLN A 13 -13.58 13.23 -4.48
C GLN A 13 -12.13 13.02 -4.94
N GLN A 14 -11.46 14.13 -5.25
CA GLN A 14 -10.14 14.17 -5.86
C GLN A 14 -9.10 13.40 -5.03
N ARG A 15 -8.50 12.37 -5.63
CA ARG A 15 -7.26 11.77 -5.13
C ARG A 15 -6.15 12.80 -5.37
N GLU A 16 -5.68 13.49 -4.32
CA GLU A 16 -4.57 14.42 -4.44
C GLU A 16 -3.22 13.67 -4.40
N THR A 17 -2.39 13.92 -5.42
CA THR A 17 -1.11 13.26 -5.65
C THR A 17 0.00 13.97 -4.87
N THR A 18 0.72 13.27 -4.00
CA THR A 18 2.01 13.77 -3.50
C THR A 18 3.12 13.14 -4.33
N ARG A 19 3.81 13.96 -5.14
CA ARG A 19 4.88 13.51 -6.05
C ARG A 19 6.20 13.46 -5.30
N PHE A 20 6.84 12.30 -5.28
CA PHE A 20 8.23 12.15 -4.86
C PHE A 20 9.04 11.65 -6.05
N GLN A 21 10.07 12.40 -6.43
CA GLN A 21 10.97 12.04 -7.52
C GLN A 21 12.25 11.45 -6.92
N THR A 22 12.60 10.25 -7.35
CA THR A 22 13.95 9.68 -7.16
C THR A 22 14.59 9.58 -8.52
N ASP A 23 15.47 10.53 -8.82
CA ASP A 23 16.20 10.58 -10.07
C ASP A 23 17.40 9.61 -9.97
N SER A 24 17.32 8.44 -10.62
CA SER A 24 18.40 7.44 -10.60
C SER A 24 19.61 7.83 -11.46
N SER A 25 19.68 9.09 -11.93
CA SER A 25 20.66 9.59 -12.87
C SER A 25 21.80 10.43 -12.24
N ARG A 26 21.75 10.72 -10.93
CA ARG A 26 22.80 11.50 -10.25
C ARG A 26 23.76 10.63 -9.44
N LEU A 27 24.63 9.91 -10.16
CA LEU A 27 25.92 9.46 -9.62
C LEU A 27 27.00 10.39 -10.19
N THR A 28 27.42 11.37 -9.40
CA THR A 28 28.81 11.88 -9.28
C THR A 28 28.87 13.13 -8.38
N ASN A 29 29.73 13.04 -7.36
CA ASN A 29 30.41 14.09 -6.59
C ASN A 29 29.64 15.33 -6.12
N ASN A 30 29.47 15.48 -4.80
CA ASN A 30 30.30 16.45 -4.06
C ASN A 30 30.18 16.31 -2.53
N GLN A 31 31.34 16.45 -1.89
CA GLN A 31 31.51 16.62 -0.44
C GLN A 31 31.06 18.02 0.02
N ASN A 32 30.83 18.10 1.33
CA ASN A 32 30.69 19.29 2.20
C ASN A 32 29.31 19.93 2.36
N GLY A 33 28.89 20.07 3.62
CA GLY A 33 27.76 20.91 4.01
C GLY A 33 27.17 20.57 5.37
N SER A 34 27.68 21.21 6.41
CA SER A 34 27.31 21.14 7.82
C SER A 34 25.91 21.66 8.17
N GLY A 35 25.30 21.05 9.20
CA GLY A 35 24.62 21.76 10.30
C GLY A 35 23.17 22.20 10.08
N ALA A 36 22.24 21.57 10.82
CA ALA A 36 21.19 22.24 11.57
C ALA A 36 20.48 21.22 12.47
N ASP A 37 20.72 21.32 13.78
CA ASP A 37 19.86 20.78 14.81
C ASP A 37 18.46 21.40 14.66
N SER A 38 17.45 20.55 14.52
CA SER A 38 16.07 20.93 14.82
C SER A 38 15.43 19.83 15.65
N ASP A 39 15.29 20.15 16.94
CA ASP A 39 14.50 19.50 17.97
C ASP A 39 13.23 18.85 17.42
N ASN A 40 13.25 17.53 17.27
CA ASN A 40 12.12 16.74 16.79
C ASN A 40 11.57 15.94 17.97
N ARG A 41 10.87 16.63 18.88
CA ARG A 41 10.12 15.98 19.96
C ARG A 41 8.84 15.39 19.38
N PHE A 42 8.94 14.14 18.93
CA PHE A 42 7.80 13.36 18.45
C PHE A 42 6.97 12.79 19.61
N PRO A 43 5.64 12.75 19.50
CA PRO A 43 4.83 11.89 20.34
C PRO A 43 5.14 10.43 20.01
N LYS A 44 5.54 9.66 21.03
CA LYS A 44 5.68 8.20 20.93
C LYS A 44 4.32 7.62 20.53
N TYR A 45 4.23 7.03 19.34
CA TYR A 45 3.10 6.16 19.00
C TYR A 45 3.12 5.01 20.01
N GLY A 46 2.12 4.97 20.88
CA GLY A 46 2.02 3.97 21.92
C GLY A 46 2.01 2.57 21.33
N ASP A 47 2.95 1.74 21.77
CA ASP A 47 2.82 0.29 21.78
C ASP A 47 1.68 -0.08 22.73
N LYS A 48 0.44 0.11 22.30
CA LYS A 48 -0.68 -0.60 22.90
C LYS A 48 -0.83 -1.90 22.14
N GLN A 49 -0.16 -2.92 22.66
CA GLN A 49 -0.46 -4.30 22.36
C GLN A 49 -1.84 -4.61 22.94
N ASP A 50 -2.89 -4.48 22.14
CA ASP A 50 -4.13 -5.15 22.44
C ASP A 50 -3.96 -6.63 22.03
N GLU A 51 -3.60 -7.47 23.01
CA GLU A 51 -3.65 -8.92 22.92
C GLU A 51 -5.11 -9.38 22.87
N ALA A 52 -5.69 -9.46 21.67
CA ALA A 52 -6.89 -10.27 21.44
C ALA A 52 -7.18 -10.47 19.94
N THR A 53 -6.25 -11.11 19.22
CA THR A 53 -6.60 -11.92 18.05
C THR A 53 -5.44 -12.87 17.79
N SER A 54 -5.74 -14.17 17.72
CA SER A 54 -4.78 -15.26 17.48
C SER A 54 -3.86 -14.93 16.30
N SER A 55 -2.65 -14.43 16.59
CA SER A 55 -1.73 -13.99 15.57
C SER A 55 -1.11 -15.23 14.94
N ARG A 56 -1.62 -15.62 13.77
CA ARG A 56 -1.06 -16.69 12.91
C ARG A 56 0.39 -16.42 12.48
N PHE A 57 0.94 -15.25 12.84
CA PHE A 57 2.27 -14.80 12.48
C PHE A 57 3.14 -14.60 13.71
N ALA A 58 4.37 -15.08 13.58
CA ALA A 58 5.47 -14.87 14.50
C ALA A 58 5.62 -13.43 15.00
N THR A 59 5.82 -13.30 16.31
CA THR A 59 6.14 -12.03 16.98
C THR A 59 7.60 -11.95 17.40
N ASP A 60 8.28 -13.09 17.60
CA ASP A 60 9.69 -13.15 17.95
C ASP A 60 10.61 -12.92 16.71
N PRO A 61 11.84 -12.40 16.91
CA PRO A 61 12.75 -12.07 15.81
C PRO A 61 13.18 -13.28 14.96
N GLU A 62 13.36 -14.45 15.55
CA GLU A 62 13.85 -15.64 14.86
C GLU A 62 12.80 -16.18 13.89
N SER A 63 11.57 -16.33 14.37
CA SER A 63 10.44 -16.77 13.56
C SER A 63 10.07 -15.74 12.49
N LEU A 64 10.28 -14.44 12.73
CA LEU A 64 10.12 -13.39 11.71
C LEU A 64 11.17 -13.47 10.61
N ASN A 65 12.42 -13.78 10.95
CA ASN A 65 13.47 -13.97 9.96
C ASN A 65 13.22 -15.24 9.13
N ALA A 66 12.77 -16.33 9.76
CA ALA A 66 12.34 -17.54 9.08
C ALA A 66 11.12 -17.30 8.17
N LEU A 67 10.19 -16.43 8.57
CA LEU A 67 9.06 -16.04 7.72
C LEU A 67 9.54 -15.26 6.50
N LYS A 68 10.43 -14.28 6.70
CA LYS A 68 11.00 -13.48 5.61
C LYS A 68 11.78 -14.33 4.61
N SER A 69 12.54 -15.32 5.05
CA SER A 69 13.32 -16.19 4.15
C SER A 69 12.44 -17.10 3.28
N LYS A 70 11.23 -17.43 3.74
CA LYS A 70 10.22 -18.18 2.98
C LYS A 70 9.31 -17.28 2.13
N THR A 71 9.36 -15.98 2.36
CA THR A 71 8.49 -15.03 1.67
C THR A 71 9.00 -14.77 0.26
N MET A 72 8.10 -14.85 -0.71
CA MET A 72 8.35 -14.51 -2.10
C MET A 72 7.35 -13.48 -2.59
N VAL A 73 7.75 -12.74 -3.64
CA VAL A 73 6.86 -11.83 -4.37
C VAL A 73 6.53 -12.47 -5.71
N LYS A 74 5.25 -12.53 -6.07
CA LYS A 74 4.79 -13.02 -7.38
C LYS A 74 3.81 -12.04 -8.01
N GLU A 75 3.81 -11.94 -9.33
CA GLU A 75 2.78 -11.18 -10.05
C GLU A 75 1.46 -11.96 -10.05
N TYR A 76 0.36 -11.23 -9.82
CA TYR A 76 -1.00 -11.74 -9.88
C TYR A 76 -1.77 -11.00 -10.96
N VAL A 77 -2.49 -11.79 -11.78
CA VAL A 77 -3.34 -11.29 -12.84
C VAL A 77 -4.74 -11.80 -12.56
N ALA A 78 -5.60 -10.91 -12.08
CA ALA A 78 -7.01 -11.23 -11.87
C ALA A 78 -7.67 -11.57 -13.21
N ARG A 79 -8.38 -12.70 -13.26
CA ARG A 79 -9.06 -13.18 -14.47
C ARG A 79 -10.57 -13.02 -14.38
N SER A 80 -11.11 -13.11 -13.17
CA SER A 80 -12.54 -13.03 -12.91
C SER A 80 -12.81 -12.55 -11.49
N GLU A 81 -14.05 -12.14 -11.24
CA GLU A 81 -14.53 -11.82 -9.88
C GLU A 81 -14.54 -13.03 -8.94
N ARG A 82 -14.38 -14.26 -9.47
CA ARG A 82 -14.40 -15.52 -8.72
C ARG A 82 -13.01 -16.01 -8.32
N ASP A 83 -11.96 -15.26 -8.65
CA ASP A 83 -10.59 -15.62 -8.29
C ASP A 83 -10.47 -15.72 -6.76
N MET A 84 -9.93 -16.85 -6.27
CA MET A 84 -9.89 -17.18 -4.84
C MET A 84 -8.99 -16.23 -4.04
N GLU A 85 -8.08 -15.53 -4.71
CA GLU A 85 -7.21 -14.53 -4.12
C GLU A 85 -7.98 -13.25 -3.75
N LEU A 86 -9.00 -12.85 -4.51
CA LEU A 86 -9.70 -11.57 -4.31
C LEU A 86 -10.31 -11.41 -2.91
N PRO A 87 -11.01 -12.41 -2.33
CA PRO A 87 -11.49 -12.33 -0.95
C PRO A 87 -10.36 -12.18 0.08
N VAL A 88 -9.19 -12.78 -0.17
CA VAL A 88 -8.02 -12.67 0.71
C VAL A 88 -7.43 -11.26 0.62
N LEU A 89 -7.29 -10.72 -0.59
CA LEU A 89 -6.80 -9.34 -0.80
C LEU A 89 -7.74 -8.31 -0.17
N ARG A 90 -9.05 -8.53 -0.26
CA ARG A 90 -10.06 -7.68 0.39
C ARG A 90 -9.89 -7.67 1.90
N SER A 91 -9.80 -8.86 2.49
CA SER A 91 -9.63 -9.00 3.94
C SER A 91 -8.34 -8.32 4.40
N LEU A 92 -7.22 -8.56 3.70
CA LEU A 92 -5.94 -7.89 3.97
C LEU A 92 -6.02 -6.37 3.83
N PHE A 93 -6.71 -5.87 2.82
CA PHE A 93 -6.90 -4.43 2.62
C PHE A 93 -7.66 -3.83 3.79
N ILE A 94 -8.83 -4.37 4.11
CA ILE A 94 -9.68 -3.85 5.18
C ILE A 94 -8.94 -3.90 6.51
N GLU A 95 -8.36 -5.04 6.90
CA GLU A 95 -7.59 -5.18 8.15
C GLU A 95 -6.35 -4.27 8.18
N SER A 96 -5.70 -4.05 7.02
CA SER A 96 -4.55 -3.17 6.95
C SER A 96 -4.93 -1.70 7.14
N PHE A 97 -6.14 -1.29 6.82
CA PHE A 97 -6.53 0.12 6.87
C PHE A 97 -7.50 0.45 8.00
N ASP A 98 -8.32 -0.48 8.47
CA ASP A 98 -9.37 -0.25 9.46
C ASP A 98 -8.85 0.44 10.73
N ASP A 99 -7.82 -0.12 11.37
CA ASP A 99 -7.23 0.47 12.60
C ASP A 99 -6.74 1.91 12.40
N PHE A 100 -6.10 2.18 11.26
CA PHE A 100 -5.54 3.50 10.99
C PHE A 100 -6.65 4.48 10.64
N TYR A 101 -7.59 4.07 9.79
CA TYR A 101 -8.65 4.93 9.30
C TYR A 101 -9.67 5.25 10.40
N LYS A 102 -9.87 4.39 11.40
CA LYS A 102 -10.62 4.73 12.63
C LYS A 102 -10.04 5.95 13.35
N LEU A 103 -8.70 6.04 13.44
CA LEU A 103 -8.02 7.17 14.12
C LEU A 103 -8.17 8.49 13.36
N ILE A 104 -8.32 8.42 12.03
CA ILE A 104 -8.45 9.59 11.17
C ILE A 104 -9.86 9.76 10.60
N GLU A 105 -10.83 8.97 11.06
CA GLU A 105 -12.20 8.97 10.54
C GLU A 105 -12.84 10.36 10.52
N PRO A 106 -12.70 11.20 11.56
CA PRO A 106 -13.20 12.57 11.53
C PRO A 106 -12.58 13.44 10.42
N LYS A 107 -11.37 13.09 9.96
CA LYS A 107 -10.66 13.79 8.88
C LYS A 107 -11.00 13.25 7.48
N LEU A 108 -11.65 12.08 7.39
CA LEU A 108 -12.01 11.47 6.11
C LEU A 108 -13.25 12.13 5.47
N GLN A 109 -14.06 12.84 6.26
CA GLN A 109 -15.31 13.47 5.81
C GLN A 109 -16.20 12.47 5.05
N LEU A 110 -16.38 11.28 5.62
CA LEU A 110 -17.24 10.24 5.05
C LEU A 110 -18.69 10.74 4.97
N ARG A 111 -19.47 10.15 4.06
CA ARG A 111 -20.90 10.42 4.00
C ARG A 111 -21.55 9.97 5.33
N PRO A 112 -22.56 10.69 5.86
CA PRO A 112 -23.16 10.35 7.16
C PRO A 112 -23.80 8.95 7.23
N ASP A 113 -24.14 8.36 6.08
CA ASP A 113 -24.85 7.10 5.95
C ASP A 113 -23.95 5.87 5.73
N ILE A 114 -22.63 6.06 5.58
CA ILE A 114 -21.69 4.97 5.32
C ILE A 114 -20.76 4.72 6.51
N SER A 115 -20.63 3.45 6.91
CA SER A 115 -19.62 3.08 7.91
C SER A 115 -18.22 3.09 7.29
N LEU A 116 -17.18 3.27 8.09
CA LEU A 116 -15.79 3.16 7.61
C LEU A 116 -15.53 1.83 6.90
N ARG A 117 -16.07 0.73 7.43
CA ARG A 117 -15.87 -0.60 6.85
C ARG A 117 -16.53 -0.71 5.47
N ASP A 118 -17.78 -0.26 5.35
CA ASP A 118 -18.48 -0.26 4.05
C ASP A 118 -17.75 0.61 3.03
N TRP A 119 -17.20 1.75 3.47
CA TRP A 119 -16.40 2.63 2.61
C TRP A 119 -15.08 1.98 2.16
N LEU A 120 -14.42 1.22 3.04
CA LEU A 120 -13.24 0.42 2.68
C LEU A 120 -13.61 -0.70 1.69
N ASP A 121 -14.75 -1.37 1.90
CA ASP A 121 -15.28 -2.38 0.98
C ASP A 121 -15.60 -1.78 -0.41
N GLU A 122 -16.26 -0.63 -0.47
CA GLU A 122 -16.50 0.12 -1.72
C GLU A 122 -15.19 0.48 -2.41
N THR A 123 -14.20 0.99 -1.67
CA THR A 123 -12.88 1.32 -2.20
C THR A 123 -12.17 0.07 -2.76
N PHE A 124 -12.32 -1.08 -2.10
CA PHE A 124 -11.75 -2.32 -2.61
C PHE A 124 -12.48 -2.82 -3.87
N ASN A 125 -13.81 -2.64 -3.97
CA ASN A 125 -14.55 -3.00 -5.18
C ASN A 125 -14.03 -2.21 -6.41
N GLU A 126 -13.75 -0.91 -6.26
CA GLU A 126 -13.12 -0.11 -7.32
C GLU A 126 -11.74 -0.68 -7.70
N MET A 127 -10.92 -1.03 -6.71
CA MET A 127 -9.61 -1.64 -6.95
C MET A 127 -9.72 -2.99 -7.66
N GLN A 128 -10.67 -3.83 -7.26
CA GLN A 128 -10.93 -5.13 -7.85
C GLN A 128 -11.31 -4.99 -9.34
N GLU A 129 -12.15 -4.01 -9.68
CA GLU A 129 -12.49 -3.72 -11.08
C GLU A 129 -11.24 -3.33 -11.89
N GLU A 130 -10.36 -2.49 -11.33
CA GLU A 130 -9.08 -2.14 -11.97
C GLU A 130 -8.16 -3.34 -12.17
N MET A 131 -8.18 -4.32 -11.26
CA MET A 131 -7.41 -5.57 -11.38
C MET A 131 -7.95 -6.44 -12.51
N ILE A 132 -9.26 -6.64 -12.56
CA ILE A 132 -9.94 -7.49 -13.55
C ILE A 132 -9.84 -6.89 -14.96
N THR A 133 -10.01 -5.58 -15.08
CA THR A 133 -9.90 -4.83 -16.35
C THR A 133 -8.45 -4.57 -16.76
N LYS A 134 -7.48 -5.06 -15.99
CA LYS A 134 -6.02 -4.93 -16.26
C LYS A 134 -5.56 -3.48 -16.40
N GLN A 135 -6.22 -2.56 -15.70
CA GLN A 135 -5.81 -1.17 -15.58
C GLN A 135 -4.70 -0.97 -14.54
N CYS A 136 -4.35 -2.03 -13.82
CA CYS A 136 -3.27 -2.06 -12.85
C CYS A 136 -2.54 -3.41 -12.90
N ARG A 137 -1.35 -3.45 -12.28
CA ARG A 137 -0.63 -4.71 -11.99
C ARG A 137 -0.62 -4.93 -10.49
N VAL A 138 -0.65 -6.20 -10.09
CA VAL A 138 -0.67 -6.59 -8.68
C VAL A 138 0.49 -7.52 -8.38
N PHE A 139 1.22 -7.24 -7.32
CA PHE A 139 2.25 -8.11 -6.77
C PHE A 139 1.81 -8.63 -5.41
N LEU A 140 1.83 -9.94 -5.25
CA LEU A 140 1.48 -10.64 -4.02
C LEU A 140 2.73 -10.95 -3.22
N LEU A 141 2.66 -10.73 -1.92
CA LEU A 141 3.63 -11.22 -0.96
C LEU A 141 3.07 -12.52 -0.36
N THR A 142 3.75 -13.64 -0.58
CA THR A 142 3.24 -14.97 -0.19
C THR A 142 4.32 -15.82 0.49
N THR A 143 3.90 -16.69 1.39
CA THR A 143 4.76 -17.70 2.03
C THR A 143 4.61 -19.10 1.41
N GLY A 144 3.75 -19.22 0.40
CA GLY A 144 3.42 -20.47 -0.27
C GLY A 144 2.62 -20.28 -1.56
N SER A 145 1.97 -21.34 -2.02
CA SER A 145 1.22 -21.33 -3.29
C SER A 145 -0.28 -21.13 -3.12
N ALA A 146 -0.83 -21.40 -1.94
CA ALA A 146 -2.27 -21.29 -1.70
C ALA A 146 -2.69 -19.83 -1.50
N PRO A 147 -3.94 -19.45 -1.83
CA PRO A 147 -4.47 -18.12 -1.53
C PRO A 147 -4.36 -17.75 -0.04
N SER A 148 -4.48 -18.73 0.86
CA SER A 148 -4.33 -18.54 2.30
C SER A 148 -2.92 -18.17 2.76
N ASP A 149 -1.92 -18.33 1.90
CA ASP A 149 -0.52 -18.00 2.17
C ASP A 149 -0.17 -16.57 1.76
N ILE A 150 -1.13 -15.81 1.22
CA ILE A 150 -0.94 -14.40 0.88
C ILE A 150 -0.93 -13.59 2.17
N ILE A 151 0.17 -12.88 2.39
CA ILE A 151 0.43 -12.09 3.61
C ILE A 151 0.46 -10.58 3.34
N GLY A 152 0.36 -10.18 2.08
CA GLY A 152 0.32 -8.79 1.66
C GLY A 152 0.24 -8.67 0.14
N PHE A 153 -0.01 -7.46 -0.34
CA PHE A 153 0.00 -7.17 -1.77
C PHE A 153 0.35 -5.70 -2.03
N MET A 154 0.75 -5.45 -3.26
CA MET A 154 0.96 -4.11 -3.80
C MET A 154 0.24 -4.00 -5.13
N GLN A 155 -0.50 -2.92 -5.32
CA GLN A 155 -1.09 -2.55 -6.60
C GLN A 155 -0.33 -1.38 -7.18
N ILE A 156 -0.03 -1.44 -8.47
CA ILE A 156 0.64 -0.39 -9.21
C ILE A 156 -0.13 -0.01 -10.47
N LYS A 157 0.06 1.24 -10.92
CA LYS A 157 -0.45 1.77 -12.18
C LYS A 157 0.69 2.35 -12.99
N GLU A 158 0.65 2.12 -14.29
CA GLU A 158 1.55 2.75 -15.25
C GLU A 158 0.72 3.73 -16.08
N GLU A 159 1.18 4.97 -16.17
CA GLU A 159 0.55 5.95 -17.04
C GLU A 159 1.25 5.90 -18.40
N ASN A 160 0.48 5.58 -19.44
CA ASN A 160 0.97 5.49 -20.81
C ASN A 160 1.72 6.77 -21.17
N ASN A 161 2.94 6.63 -21.68
CA ASN A 161 3.86 7.72 -22.05
C ASN A 161 4.55 8.44 -20.89
N THR A 162 4.47 7.94 -19.67
CA THR A 162 5.31 8.43 -18.56
C THR A 162 6.38 7.41 -18.17
N ASN A 163 7.52 7.90 -17.70
CA ASN A 163 8.50 7.08 -17.01
C ASN A 163 8.15 6.89 -15.53
N THR A 164 6.87 7.00 -15.16
CA THR A 164 6.42 6.94 -13.77
C THR A 164 5.62 5.66 -13.51
N VAL A 165 5.99 4.96 -12.45
CA VAL A 165 5.19 3.86 -11.88
C VAL A 165 4.55 4.35 -10.60
N TYR A 166 3.22 4.33 -10.55
CA TYR A 166 2.46 4.76 -9.38
C TYR A 166 2.13 3.56 -8.49
N VAL A 167 2.59 3.56 -7.26
CA VAL A 167 2.18 2.61 -6.22
C VAL A 167 0.86 3.10 -5.65
N SER A 168 -0.25 2.52 -6.10
CA SER A 168 -1.59 2.93 -5.67
C SER A 168 -1.99 2.32 -4.34
N GLN A 169 -1.50 1.10 -4.05
CA GLN A 169 -1.75 0.43 -2.79
C GLN A 169 -0.59 -0.44 -2.34
N VAL A 170 -0.37 -0.48 -1.03
CA VAL A 170 0.49 -1.44 -0.33
C VAL A 170 -0.23 -1.85 0.94
N ALA A 171 -0.65 -3.10 1.03
CA ALA A 171 -1.25 -3.68 2.21
C ALA A 171 -0.45 -4.91 2.65
N ALA A 172 -0.34 -5.07 3.96
CA ALA A 172 0.22 -6.28 4.56
C ALA A 172 -0.66 -6.65 5.75
N HIS A 173 -0.65 -7.92 6.12
CA HIS A 173 -1.34 -8.39 7.30
C HIS A 173 -1.02 -7.50 8.51
N ALA A 174 -2.02 -7.15 9.32
CA ALA A 174 -1.88 -6.13 10.37
C ALA A 174 -0.71 -6.44 11.34
N SER A 175 -0.57 -7.71 11.74
CA SER A 175 0.53 -8.17 12.61
C SER A 175 1.92 -8.18 11.95
N LEU A 176 2.02 -7.93 10.65
CA LEU A 176 3.27 -7.84 9.88
C LEU A 176 3.66 -6.39 9.53
N LYS A 177 2.81 -5.41 9.85
CA LYS A 177 3.12 -3.98 9.67
C LYS A 177 4.38 -3.61 10.45
N ARG A 178 5.18 -2.69 9.88
CA ARG A 178 6.46 -2.21 10.43
C ARG A 178 7.56 -3.29 10.57
N LYS A 179 7.34 -4.52 10.10
CA LYS A 179 8.35 -5.60 10.13
C LYS A 179 9.18 -5.72 8.86
N GLY A 180 9.00 -4.82 7.90
CA GLY A 180 9.80 -4.73 6.66
C GLY A 180 9.21 -5.41 5.42
N PHE A 181 8.04 -6.06 5.53
CA PHE A 181 7.38 -6.75 4.41
C PHE A 181 6.98 -5.81 3.25
N GLY A 182 6.50 -4.60 3.54
CA GLY A 182 6.25 -3.59 2.50
C GLY A 182 7.52 -3.18 1.74
N ALA A 183 8.70 -3.24 2.39
CA ALA A 183 9.96 -2.96 1.71
C ALA A 183 10.36 -4.08 0.72
N LEU A 184 9.96 -5.33 0.97
CA LEU A 184 10.20 -6.44 0.04
C LEU A 184 9.42 -6.23 -1.26
N LEU A 185 8.16 -5.78 -1.16
CA LEU A 185 7.34 -5.43 -2.33
C LEU A 185 8.00 -4.31 -3.14
N LEU A 186 8.42 -3.21 -2.49
CA LEU A 186 9.09 -2.10 -3.19
C LEU A 186 10.43 -2.51 -3.83
N ARG A 187 11.23 -3.36 -3.17
CA ARG A 187 12.48 -3.88 -3.77
C ARG A 187 12.19 -4.72 -5.00
N TYR A 188 11.19 -5.59 -4.93
CA TYR A 188 10.78 -6.39 -6.08
C TYR A 188 10.33 -5.50 -7.24
N LEU A 189 9.51 -4.48 -6.97
CA LEU A 189 9.10 -3.49 -7.97
C LEU A 189 10.29 -2.87 -8.70
N ILE A 190 11.27 -2.37 -7.94
CA ILE A 190 12.47 -1.76 -8.53
C ILE A 190 13.26 -2.79 -9.36
N SER A 191 13.27 -4.06 -8.97
CA SER A 191 14.01 -5.11 -9.68
C SER A 191 13.38 -5.53 -11.01
N VAL A 192 12.06 -5.41 -11.17
CA VAL A 192 11.34 -5.86 -12.38
C VAL A 192 11.08 -4.74 -13.39
N TYR A 193 11.33 -3.48 -13.01
CA TYR A 193 11.24 -2.32 -13.91
C TYR A 193 12.63 -1.87 -14.37
N PRO A 194 12.77 -1.38 -15.61
CA PRO A 194 14.05 -0.94 -16.12
C PRO A 194 14.59 0.27 -15.34
N PRO A 195 15.92 0.45 -15.30
CA PRO A 195 16.53 1.68 -14.81
C PRO A 195 15.95 2.91 -15.52
N GLY A 196 15.80 4.01 -14.79
CA GLY A 196 15.25 5.28 -15.33
C GLY A 196 13.74 5.47 -15.12
N LYS A 197 13.06 4.53 -14.45
CA LYS A 197 11.69 4.76 -13.94
C LYS A 197 11.70 5.60 -12.65
N THR A 198 10.73 6.48 -12.53
CA THR A 198 10.37 7.19 -11.30
C THR A 198 9.26 6.42 -10.59
N TYR A 199 9.36 6.27 -9.28
CA TYR A 199 8.34 5.61 -8.47
C TYR A 199 7.59 6.65 -7.63
N THR A 200 6.27 6.64 -7.67
CA THR A 200 5.44 7.60 -6.92
C THR A 200 4.35 6.89 -6.13
N GLY A 201 4.22 7.24 -4.85
CA GLY A 201 3.26 6.63 -3.94
C GLY A 201 2.02 7.46 -3.84
N LEU A 202 0.89 6.85 -4.13
CA LEU A 202 -0.41 7.46 -3.92
C LEU A 202 -0.85 7.13 -2.49
N CYS A 203 -0.91 8.14 -1.64
CA CYS A 203 -1.48 8.01 -0.30
C CYS A 203 -2.31 9.25 0.01
N ARG A 204 -3.33 9.08 0.87
CA ARG A 204 -4.08 10.23 1.38
C ARG A 204 -3.16 11.06 2.26
N ARG A 205 -3.28 12.39 2.19
CA ARG A 205 -2.50 13.31 3.04
C ARG A 205 -2.65 13.01 4.53
N ALA A 206 -3.83 12.56 4.96
CA ALA A 206 -4.08 12.18 6.34
C ALA A 206 -3.36 10.88 6.76
N ASN A 207 -2.76 10.12 5.84
CA ASN A 207 -2.07 8.85 6.09
C ASN A 207 -0.58 9.06 6.34
N ASP A 208 -0.25 9.67 7.48
CA ASP A 208 1.13 9.94 7.90
C ASP A 208 2.02 8.68 7.90
N PRO A 209 1.57 7.50 8.37
CA PRO A 209 2.40 6.29 8.32
C PRO A 209 2.81 5.89 6.90
N ALA A 210 1.90 5.98 5.93
CA ALA A 210 2.22 5.69 4.53
C ALA A 210 3.17 6.74 3.94
N LEU A 211 2.93 8.02 4.22
CA LEU A 211 3.81 9.11 3.81
C LEU A 211 5.25 8.89 4.30
N GLN A 212 5.41 8.61 5.59
CA GLN A 212 6.71 8.35 6.21
C GLN A 212 7.38 7.10 5.65
N PHE A 213 6.59 6.04 5.39
CA PHE A 213 7.09 4.83 4.75
C PHE A 213 7.69 5.13 3.37
N TYR A 214 6.97 5.87 2.53
CA TYR A 214 7.43 6.23 1.20
C TYR A 214 8.63 7.19 1.23
N MET A 215 8.59 8.23 2.06
CA MET A 215 9.73 9.13 2.24
C MET A 215 10.99 8.37 2.66
N LYS A 216 10.87 7.46 3.64
CA LYS A 216 12.03 6.66 4.08
C LYS A 216 12.52 5.69 3.00
N LYS A 217 11.64 5.12 2.18
CA LYS A 217 12.01 4.07 1.21
C LYS A 217 12.44 4.60 -0.15
N TRP A 218 12.06 5.82 -0.49
CA TRP A 218 12.47 6.47 -1.74
C TRP A 218 13.56 7.52 -1.52
N CYS A 219 13.55 8.27 -0.41
CA CYS A 219 14.61 9.26 -0.15
C CYS A 219 15.92 8.65 0.37
N TYR A 220 15.92 7.37 0.80
CA TYR A 220 17.16 6.63 1.05
C TYR A 220 17.50 5.82 -0.20
N ASN A 221 18.44 6.37 -0.98
CA ASN A 221 19.20 5.60 -1.94
C ASN A 221 19.76 4.37 -1.22
N TYR A 222 19.56 3.19 -1.82
CA TYR A 222 20.23 1.98 -1.38
C TYR A 222 21.73 2.16 -1.62
N GLU A 223 22.49 2.21 -0.53
CA GLU A 223 23.93 1.89 -0.52
C GLU A 223 24.13 0.39 -0.76
#